data_AF-A0A1H6R3U8-F1
#
_entry.id   AF-A0A1H6R3U8-F1
#
_cell.length_a   1.000
_cell.length_b   1.000
_cell.length_c   1.000
_cell.angle_alpha   90.00
_cell.angle_beta   90.00
_cell.angle_gamma   90.00
#
_symmetry.space_group_name_H-M   'P 1'
#
loop_
_entity.id
_entity.type
_entity.pdbx_description
1 polymer ?
#
loop_
_entity_poly.entity_id
_entity_poly.type
_entity_poly.pdbx_seq_one_letter_code
_entity_poly.pdbx_strand_id
1 'polypeptide(L)'
;MAKAESERLRPVLDMALRKEQEAAQALGYLNQKITQEQQTLQQLKEYEQDYHQNVIAKRMQGDQVFNRYSLLRYQNFISRLNEAVGQQEAQIDQVEGQLQQVREYWMKSRARVQAIESVIRKAQEREQVAAAKREQKMVDELVCIAAARRMLARIDAN
;
A
#
# COMPACT_ATOMS: atom_id res chain seq x y z
N MET A 1 -34.21 -16.68 3.69
CA MET A 1 -33.95 -15.74 4.80
C MET A 1 -33.09 -14.60 4.28
N ALA A 2 -33.38 -13.36 4.66
CA ALA A 2 -32.59 -12.20 4.25
C ALA A 2 -31.18 -12.30 4.88
N LYS A 3 -30.11 -12.19 4.07
CA LYS A 3 -28.73 -12.18 4.58
C LYS A 3 -28.56 -11.09 5.64
N ALA A 4 -27.79 -11.39 6.68
CA ALA A 4 -27.42 -10.47 7.74
C ALA A 4 -26.79 -9.19 7.16
N GLU A 5 -26.99 -8.04 7.79
CA GLU A 5 -26.43 -6.74 7.37
C GLU A 5 -24.91 -6.81 7.30
N SER A 6 -24.28 -7.47 8.29
CA SER A 6 -22.84 -7.70 8.33
C SER A 6 -22.33 -8.53 7.14
N GLU A 7 -23.09 -9.54 6.69
CA GLU A 7 -22.73 -10.37 5.54
C GLU A 7 -22.82 -9.64 4.21
N ARG A 8 -23.74 -8.67 4.09
CA ARG A 8 -23.89 -7.86 2.87
C ARG A 8 -22.74 -6.87 2.67
N LEU A 9 -22.06 -6.49 3.75
CA LEU A 9 -20.93 -5.58 3.72
C LEU A 9 -19.59 -6.27 3.40
N ARG A 10 -19.51 -7.60 3.50
CA ARG A 10 -18.28 -8.36 3.21
C ARG A 10 -17.73 -8.12 1.79
N PRO A 11 -18.52 -8.16 0.70
CA PRO A 11 -18.00 -7.88 -0.64
C PRO A 11 -17.44 -6.46 -0.79
N VAL A 12 -18.00 -5.50 -0.03
CA VAL A 12 -17.52 -4.10 -0.03
C VAL A 12 -16.17 -4.00 0.68
N LEU A 13 -16.00 -4.74 1.78
CA LEU A 13 -14.72 -4.87 2.48
C LEU A 13 -13.67 -5.53 1.58
N ASP A 14 -14.02 -6.65 0.92
CA ASP A 14 -13.10 -7.37 0.03
C ASP A 14 -12.61 -6.47 -1.11
N MET A 15 -13.51 -5.67 -1.70
CA MET A 15 -13.14 -4.70 -2.73
C MET A 15 -12.21 -3.60 -2.18
N ALA A 16 -12.44 -3.13 -0.95
CA ALA A 16 -11.58 -2.12 -0.32
C ALA A 16 -10.18 -2.69 0.01
N LEU A 17 -10.11 -3.93 0.50
CA LEU A 17 -8.87 -4.64 0.79
C LEU A 17 -8.04 -4.86 -0.48
N ARG A 18 -8.68 -5.24 -1.60
CA ARG A 18 -7.98 -5.36 -2.90
C ARG A 18 -7.35 -4.04 -3.33
N LYS A 19 -8.07 -2.92 -3.19
CA LYS A 19 -7.54 -1.59 -3.52
C LYS A 19 -6.37 -1.19 -2.62
N GLU A 20 -6.43 -1.50 -1.33
CA GLU A 20 -5.31 -1.27 -0.41
C GLU A 20 -4.10 -2.11 -0.81
N GLN A 21 -4.31 -3.38 -1.17
CA GLN A 21 -3.24 -4.30 -1.58
C GLN A 21 -2.58 -3.85 -2.89
N GLU A 22 -3.37 -3.44 -3.89
CA GLU A 22 -2.86 -2.88 -5.15
C GLU A 22 -2.00 -1.63 -4.89
N ALA A 23 -2.48 -0.72 -4.02
CA ALA A 23 -1.71 0.47 -3.64
C ALA A 23 -0.41 0.11 -2.91
N ALA A 24 -0.43 -0.89 -2.03
CA ALA A 24 0.76 -1.36 -1.33
C ALA A 24 1.79 -1.99 -2.29
N GLN A 25 1.33 -2.75 -3.28
CA GLN A 25 2.19 -3.30 -4.33
C GLN A 25 2.83 -2.19 -5.18
N ALA A 26 2.04 -1.17 -5.56
CA ALA A 26 2.54 -0.01 -6.28
C ALA A 26 3.60 0.76 -5.47
N LEU A 27 3.40 0.93 -4.15
CA LEU A 27 4.42 1.50 -3.26
C LEU A 27 5.71 0.67 -3.25
N GLY A 28 5.59 -0.66 -3.17
CA GLY A 28 6.75 -1.55 -3.22
C GLY A 28 7.55 -1.39 -4.52
N TYR A 29 6.84 -1.38 -5.65
CA TYR A 29 7.43 -1.18 -6.98
C TYR A 29 8.14 0.18 -7.10
N LEU A 30 7.49 1.27 -6.68
CA LEU A 30 8.06 2.61 -6.78
C LEU A 30 9.30 2.79 -5.89
N ASN A 31 9.29 2.22 -4.68
CA ASN A 31 10.48 2.24 -3.83
C ASN A 31 11.65 1.49 -4.46
N GLN A 32 11.40 0.30 -5.04
CA GLN A 32 12.44 -0.45 -5.75
C GLN A 32 12.97 0.35 -6.94
N LYS A 33 12.09 1.01 -7.69
CA LYS A 33 12.47 1.87 -8.80
C LYS A 33 13.36 3.02 -8.34
N ILE A 34 12.99 3.76 -7.29
CA ILE A 34 13.83 4.84 -6.73
C ILE A 34 15.22 4.33 -6.37
N THR A 35 15.30 3.17 -5.69
CA THR A 35 16.60 2.57 -5.35
C THR A 35 17.44 2.28 -6.59
N GLN A 36 16.85 1.74 -7.65
CA GLN A 36 17.56 1.48 -8.91
C GLN A 36 18.04 2.78 -9.57
N GLU A 37 17.16 3.78 -9.64
CA GLU A 37 17.49 5.08 -10.24
C GLU A 37 18.61 5.80 -9.44
N GLN A 38 18.60 5.69 -8.11
CA GLN A 38 19.66 6.20 -7.25
C GLN A 38 20.99 5.44 -7.43
N GLN A 39 20.94 4.12 -7.63
CA GLN A 39 22.13 3.32 -7.95
C GLN A 39 22.74 3.74 -9.29
N THR A 40 21.91 3.96 -10.32
CA THR A 40 22.37 4.45 -11.62
C THR A 40 23.00 5.85 -11.49
N LEU A 41 22.39 6.75 -10.72
CA LEU A 41 22.99 8.07 -10.45
C LEU A 41 24.36 7.95 -9.77
N GLN A 42 24.48 7.06 -8.79
CA GLN A 42 25.75 6.82 -8.10
C GLN A 42 26.82 6.28 -9.06
N GLN A 43 26.47 5.34 -9.94
CA GLN A 43 27.37 4.82 -10.97
C GLN A 43 27.85 5.91 -11.94
N LEU A 44 26.97 6.84 -12.34
CA LEU A 44 27.35 7.97 -13.19
C LEU A 44 28.36 8.89 -12.49
N LYS A 45 28.18 9.15 -11.19
CA LYS A 45 29.09 9.98 -10.38
C LYS A 45 30.44 9.30 -10.16
N GLU A 46 30.45 7.99 -9.90
CA GLU A 46 31.69 7.21 -9.81
C GLU A 46 32.45 7.20 -11.14
N TYR A 47 31.74 7.01 -12.25
CA TYR A 47 32.35 7.05 -13.59
C TYR A 47 32.96 8.42 -13.90
N GLU A 48 32.31 9.52 -13.49
CA GLU A 48 32.86 10.88 -13.63
C GLU A 48 34.21 11.01 -12.93
N GLN A 49 34.27 10.57 -11.66
CA GLN A 49 35.46 10.66 -10.82
C GLN A 49 36.62 9.83 -11.39
N ASP A 50 36.34 8.58 -11.75
CA ASP A 50 37.33 7.68 -12.36
C ASP A 50 37.87 8.25 -13.66
N TYR A 51 36.98 8.79 -14.51
CA TYR A 51 37.38 9.38 -15.78
C TYR A 51 38.25 10.62 -15.59
N HIS A 52 37.89 11.50 -14.65
CA HIS A 52 38.67 12.68 -14.29
C HIS A 52 40.07 12.31 -13.78
N GLN A 53 40.17 11.31 -12.89
CA GLN A 53 41.43 10.81 -12.36
C GLN A 53 42.34 10.27 -13.48
N ASN A 54 41.78 9.50 -14.42
CA ASN A 54 42.49 8.96 -15.57
C ASN A 54 43.03 10.05 -16.51
N VAL A 55 42.24 11.11 -16.74
CA VAL A 55 42.65 12.24 -17.59
C VAL A 55 43.79 13.02 -16.94
N ILE A 56 43.73 13.27 -15.63
CA ILE A 56 44.82 13.90 -14.88
C ILE A 56 46.08 13.06 -14.94
N ALA A 57 45.98 11.74 -14.70
CA ALA A 57 47.13 10.84 -14.72
C ALA A 57 47.86 10.86 -16.07
N LYS A 58 47.12 10.80 -17.20
CA LYS A 58 47.70 10.88 -18.55
C LYS A 58 48.36 12.22 -18.83
N ARG A 59 47.80 13.32 -18.31
CA ARG A 59 48.40 14.65 -18.41
C ARG A 59 49.71 14.76 -17.62
N MET A 60 49.77 14.18 -16.42
CA MET A 60 50.95 14.20 -15.55
C MET A 60 52.10 13.35 -16.09
N GLN A 61 51.82 12.29 -16.83
CA GLN A 61 52.84 11.43 -17.45
C GLN A 61 53.51 12.06 -18.70
N GLY A 62 53.16 13.29 -19.06
CA GLY A 62 53.78 13.99 -20.20
C GLY A 62 53.49 13.33 -21.55
N ASP A 63 52.40 12.55 -21.62
CA ASP A 63 52.02 11.81 -22.82
C ASP A 63 51.78 12.79 -23.97
N GLN A 64 52.65 12.75 -24.99
CA GLN A 64 52.60 13.66 -26.15
C GLN A 64 51.29 13.51 -26.96
N VAL A 65 50.52 12.45 -26.69
CA VAL A 65 49.19 12.16 -27.27
C VAL A 65 48.06 12.98 -26.61
N PHE A 66 48.30 13.62 -25.45
CA PHE A 66 47.34 14.54 -24.83
C PHE A 66 47.37 15.91 -25.54
N ASN A 67 46.87 15.91 -26.78
CA ASN A 67 46.76 17.11 -27.61
C ASN A 67 45.41 17.83 -27.40
N ARG A 68 45.21 18.95 -28.12
CA ARG A 68 43.97 19.74 -28.12
C ARG A 68 42.70 18.93 -28.47
N TYR A 69 42.81 17.88 -29.27
CA TYR A 69 41.71 16.99 -29.61
C TYR A 69 41.29 16.08 -28.44
N SER A 70 42.23 15.63 -27.62
CA SER A 70 41.94 14.89 -26.38
C SER A 70 41.20 15.77 -25.36
N LEU A 71 41.55 17.05 -25.25
CA LEU A 71 40.83 18.02 -24.40
C LEU A 71 39.38 18.27 -24.89
N LEU A 72 39.17 18.43 -26.19
CA LEU A 72 37.84 18.61 -26.77
C LEU A 72 36.96 17.37 -26.55
N ARG A 73 37.50 16.15 -26.70
CA ARG A 73 36.76 14.92 -26.39
C ARG A 73 36.36 14.83 -24.93
N TYR A 74 37.27 15.20 -24.03
CA TYR A 74 36.99 15.28 -22.60
C TYR A 74 35.81 16.23 -22.32
N GLN A 75 35.86 17.47 -22.83
CA GLN A 75 34.78 18.44 -22.63
C GLN A 75 33.42 17.95 -23.16
N ASN A 76 33.40 17.37 -24.36
CA ASN A 76 32.17 16.81 -24.92
C ASN A 76 31.62 15.65 -24.08
N PHE A 77 32.51 14.78 -23.58
CA PHE A 77 32.10 13.68 -22.73
C PHE A 77 31.50 14.17 -21.41
N ILE A 78 32.15 15.11 -20.73
CA ILE A 78 31.65 15.69 -19.48
C ILE A 78 30.31 16.40 -19.69
N SER A 79 30.12 17.12 -20.80
CA SER A 79 28.83 17.74 -21.13
C SER A 79 27.71 16.69 -21.19
N ARG A 80 27.94 15.58 -21.91
CA ARG A 80 26.96 14.49 -22.04
C ARG A 80 26.72 13.78 -20.71
N LEU A 81 27.76 13.62 -19.89
CA LEU A 81 27.62 13.00 -18.57
C LEU A 81 26.79 13.87 -17.64
N ASN A 82 27.02 15.18 -17.63
CA ASN A 82 26.21 16.13 -16.87
C ASN A 82 24.75 16.16 -17.33
N GLU A 83 24.51 16.10 -18.64
CA GLU A 83 23.16 15.96 -19.19
C GLU A 83 22.49 14.66 -18.71
N ALA A 84 23.20 13.53 -18.73
CA ALA A 84 22.69 12.26 -18.26
C ALA A 84 22.41 12.26 -16.74
N VAL A 85 23.30 12.86 -15.94
CA VAL A 85 23.10 13.05 -14.49
C VAL A 85 21.86 13.91 -14.23
N GLY A 86 21.71 15.03 -14.92
CA GLY A 86 20.53 15.88 -14.78
C GLY A 86 19.23 15.18 -15.18
N GLN A 87 19.25 14.34 -16.23
CA GLN A 87 18.11 13.51 -16.60
C GLN A 87 17.79 12.46 -15.52
N GLN A 88 18.82 11.84 -14.95
CA GLN A 88 18.67 10.83 -13.90
C GLN A 88 18.10 11.44 -12.60
N GLU A 89 18.56 12.63 -12.22
CA GLU A 89 18.02 13.37 -11.07
C GLU A 89 16.56 13.77 -11.29
N ALA A 90 16.22 14.31 -12.46
CA ALA A 90 14.83 14.63 -12.80
C ALA A 90 13.92 13.39 -12.82
N GLN A 91 14.45 12.24 -13.25
CA GLN A 91 13.73 10.97 -13.25
C GLN A 91 13.48 10.49 -11.80
N ILE A 92 14.46 10.61 -10.90
CA ILE A 92 14.27 10.30 -9.47
C ILE A 92 13.16 11.18 -8.89
N ASP A 93 13.23 12.50 -9.09
CA ASP A 93 12.23 13.45 -8.60
C ASP A 93 10.81 13.10 -9.10
N GLN A 94 10.69 12.70 -10.37
CA GLN A 94 9.42 12.28 -10.94
C GLN A 94 8.87 11.03 -10.23
N VAL A 95 9.71 10.02 -10.01
CA VAL A 95 9.30 8.77 -9.36
C VAL A 95 8.99 9.00 -7.87
N GLU A 96 9.72 9.87 -7.19
CA GLU A 96 9.42 10.30 -5.82
C GLU A 96 8.08 11.03 -5.72
N GLY A 97 7.78 11.91 -6.69
CA GLY A 97 6.47 12.54 -6.80
C GLY A 97 5.33 11.52 -7.00
N GLN A 98 5.54 10.50 -7.82
CA GLN A 98 4.60 9.39 -7.98
C GLN A 98 4.43 8.58 -6.70
N LEU A 99 5.54 8.29 -6.00
CA LEU A 99 5.52 7.57 -4.72
C LEU A 99 4.65 8.31 -3.70
N GLN A 100 4.79 9.63 -3.61
CA GLN A 100 3.99 10.43 -2.67
C GLN A 100 2.49 10.36 -3.00
N GLN A 101 2.11 10.45 -4.28
CA GLN A 101 0.71 10.32 -4.69
C GLN A 101 0.12 8.94 -4.36
N VAL A 102 0.87 7.87 -4.64
CA VAL A 102 0.44 6.50 -4.33
C VAL A 102 0.38 6.28 -2.82
N ARG A 103 1.28 6.90 -2.05
CA ARG A 103 1.28 6.83 -0.58
C ARG A 103 0.02 7.44 0.01
N GLU A 104 -0.39 8.61 -0.48
CA GLU A 104 -1.64 9.24 -0.07
C GLU A 104 -2.85 8.39 -0.44
N TYR A 105 -2.85 7.79 -1.64
CA TYR A 105 -3.91 6.87 -2.06
C TYR A 105 -3.98 5.62 -1.17
N TRP A 106 -2.83 5.04 -0.82
CA TRP A 106 -2.75 3.90 0.10
C TRP A 106 -3.31 4.26 1.48
N MET A 107 -2.93 5.41 2.04
CA MET A 107 -3.46 5.87 3.33
C MET A 107 -4.98 6.04 3.30
N LYS A 108 -5.53 6.64 2.24
CA LYS A 108 -6.99 6.79 2.05
C LYS A 108 -7.68 5.43 1.94
N SER A 109 -7.07 4.49 1.21
CA SER A 109 -7.62 3.13 1.03
C SER A 109 -7.64 2.36 2.34
N ARG A 110 -6.56 2.43 3.12
CA ARG A 110 -6.47 1.84 4.46
C ARG A 110 -7.47 2.43 5.44
N ALA A 111 -7.64 3.76 5.45
CA ALA A 111 -8.65 4.42 6.28
C ALA A 111 -10.07 3.95 5.92
N ARG A 112 -10.35 3.74 4.62
CA ARG A 112 -11.62 3.21 4.14
C ARG A 112 -11.86 1.76 4.60
N VAL A 113 -10.84 0.90 4.54
CA VAL A 113 -10.91 -0.47 5.06
C VAL A 113 -11.29 -0.45 6.54
N GLN A 114 -10.56 0.31 7.36
CA GLN A 114 -10.82 0.43 8.80
C GLN A 114 -12.25 0.94 9.10
N ALA A 115 -12.74 1.91 8.31
CA ALA A 115 -14.09 2.41 8.45
C ALA A 115 -15.13 1.33 8.17
N ILE A 116 -14.97 0.55 7.09
CA ILE A 116 -15.88 -0.55 6.74
C ILE A 116 -15.84 -1.65 7.80
N GLU A 117 -14.66 -2.03 8.29
CA GLU A 117 -14.52 -3.01 9.37
C GLU A 117 -15.24 -2.57 10.65
N SER A 118 -15.15 -1.29 11.00
CA SER A 118 -15.87 -0.72 12.14
C SER A 118 -17.39 -0.83 11.96
N VAL A 119 -17.90 -0.55 10.76
CA VAL A 119 -19.34 -0.67 10.45
C VAL A 119 -19.79 -2.13 10.52
N ILE A 120 -19.01 -3.07 9.96
CA ILE A 120 -19.31 -4.51 10.02
C ILE A 120 -19.38 -4.97 11.46
N ARG A 121 -18.41 -4.59 12.31
CA ARG A 121 -18.39 -4.96 13.73
C ARG A 121 -19.65 -4.47 14.45
N LYS A 122 -20.03 -3.21 14.25
CA LYS A 122 -21.27 -2.65 14.83
C LYS A 122 -22.53 -3.36 14.33
N ALA A 123 -22.57 -3.76 13.06
CA ALA A 123 -23.68 -4.54 12.53
C ALA A 123 -23.76 -5.93 13.20
N GLN A 124 -22.63 -6.61 13.38
CA GLN A 124 -22.57 -7.90 14.07
C GLN A 124 -23.04 -7.81 15.52
N GLU A 125 -22.63 -6.78 16.25
CA GLU A 125 -23.09 -6.54 17.63
C GLU A 125 -24.61 -6.36 17.70
N ARG A 126 -25.20 -5.58 16.78
CA ARG A 126 -26.66 -5.40 16.70
C ARG A 126 -27.39 -6.71 16.37
N GLU A 127 -26.83 -7.49 15.45
CA GLU A 127 -27.38 -8.79 15.07
C GLU A 127 -27.37 -9.78 16.23
N GLN A 128 -26.27 -9.84 17.00
CA GLN A 128 -26.17 -10.66 18.20
C GLN A 128 -27.19 -10.26 19.27
N VAL A 129 -27.32 -8.96 19.55
CA VAL A 129 -28.32 -8.46 20.50
C VAL A 129 -29.75 -8.79 20.04
N ALA A 130 -30.04 -8.63 18.74
CA ALA A 130 -31.34 -8.96 18.18
C ALA A 130 -31.64 -10.47 18.24
N ALA A 131 -30.63 -11.32 18.00
CA ALA A 131 -30.76 -12.77 18.12
C ALA A 131 -31.02 -13.20 19.57
N ALA A 132 -30.24 -12.69 20.53
CA ALA A 132 -30.41 -12.97 21.95
C ALA A 132 -31.81 -12.58 22.46
N LYS A 133 -32.34 -11.42 22.04
CA LYS A 133 -33.71 -11.01 22.37
C LYS A 133 -34.78 -11.95 21.79
N ARG A 134 -34.58 -12.46 20.56
CA ARG A 134 -35.51 -13.42 19.95
C ARG A 134 -35.47 -14.77 20.66
N GLU A 135 -34.28 -15.24 21.02
CA GLU A 135 -34.09 -16.49 21.77
C GLU A 135 -34.73 -16.40 23.16
N GLN A 136 -34.49 -15.31 23.89
CA GLN A 136 -35.10 -15.06 25.19
C GLN A 136 -36.63 -15.10 25.10
N LYS A 137 -37.22 -14.40 24.12
CA LYS A 137 -38.67 -14.40 23.91
C LYS A 137 -39.22 -15.80 23.63
N MET A 138 -38.53 -16.61 22.82
CA MET A 138 -38.92 -17.98 22.53
C MET A 138 -38.87 -18.87 23.79
N VAL A 139 -37.84 -18.71 24.62
CA VAL A 139 -37.74 -19.42 25.90
C VAL A 139 -38.89 -19.03 26.83
N ASP A 140 -39.18 -17.73 26.97
CA ASP A 140 -40.27 -17.23 27.83
C ASP A 140 -41.64 -17.77 27.38
N GLU A 141 -41.90 -17.82 26.06
CA GLU A 141 -43.11 -18.41 25.50
C GLU A 141 -43.23 -19.91 25.81
N LEU A 142 -42.15 -20.67 25.65
CA LEU A 142 -42.11 -22.10 25.97
C LEU A 142 -42.33 -22.36 27.47
N VAL A 143 -41.73 -21.54 28.34
CA VAL A 143 -41.93 -21.61 29.80
C VAL A 143 -43.40 -21.32 30.15
N CYS A 144 -44.01 -20.30 29.54
CA CYS A 144 -45.43 -19.99 29.74
C CYS A 144 -46.34 -21.14 29.31
N ILE A 145 -46.09 -21.73 28.14
CA ILE A 145 -46.87 -22.88 27.63
C ILE A 145 -46.73 -24.08 28.57
N ALA A 146 -45.51 -24.38 29.03
CA ALA A 146 -45.27 -25.50 29.95
C ALA A 146 -45.96 -25.30 31.30
N ALA A 147 -45.95 -24.07 31.84
CA ALA A 147 -46.65 -23.73 33.07
C ALA A 147 -48.17 -23.87 32.91
N ALA A 148 -48.74 -23.38 31.81
CA ALA A 148 -50.17 -23.51 31.51
C ALA A 148 -50.61 -24.99 31.42
N ARG A 149 -49.81 -25.84 30.76
CA ARG A 149 -50.08 -27.29 30.68
C ARG A 149 -50.08 -27.96 32.05
N ARG A 150 -49.13 -27.63 32.93
CA ARG A 150 -49.09 -28.17 34.30
C ARG A 150 -50.28 -27.72 35.13
N MET A 151 -50.75 -26.49 34.94
CA MET A 151 -51.93 -25.97 35.65
C MET A 151 -53.19 -26.73 35.23
N LEU A 152 -53.40 -26.94 33.93
CA LEU A 152 -54.53 -27.72 33.42
C LEU A 152 -54.52 -29.16 33.94
N ALA A 153 -53.38 -29.86 33.85
CA ALA A 153 -53.25 -31.22 34.35
C ALA A 153 -53.52 -31.36 35.87
N ARG A 154 -53.34 -30.28 36.64
CA ARG A 154 -53.64 -30.25 38.08
C ARG A 154 -55.11 -29.97 38.37
N ILE A 155 -55.81 -29.28 37.47
CA ILE A 155 -57.26 -29.07 37.55
C ILE A 155 -58.00 -30.36 37.18
N ASP A 156 -57.54 -31.08 36.16
CA ASP A 156 -58.18 -32.33 35.73
C ASP A 156 -57.96 -33.52 36.70
N ALA A 157 -56.99 -33.40 37.61
CA ALA A 157 -56.65 -34.43 38.59
C ALA A 157 -57.37 -34.27 39.95
N ASN A 158 -58.28 -33.28 40.07
CA ASN A 158 -58.97 -32.90 41.31
C ASN A 158 -60.48 -32.85 41.08
#